data_AF-W7MRZ7-F1
#
_entry.id   AF-W7MRZ7-F1
#
_cell.length_a   1.000
_cell.length_b   1.000
_cell.length_c   1.000
_cell.angle_alpha   90.00
_cell.angle_beta   90.00
_cell.angle_gamma   90.00
#
_symmetry.space_group_name_H-M   'P 1'
#
loop_
_entity.id
_entity.type
_entity.pdbx_description
1 polymer ?
#
loop_
_entity_poly.entity_id
_entity_poly.type
_entity_poly.pdbx_seq_one_letter_code
_entity_poly.pdbx_strand_id
1 'polypeptide(L)'
;MTASIGYNLRYFELHGRDLQDPWSCRLSALYHRYDFIRGLSDWVIIHPLAKHDTREKHEAAEHPMYLHLKYLNLATLNYRDYLNYIADSLKESFDTVSLSKKPQNFQVTFSSKQDILFLRKKLHHANAILSNTLETTLKISRHEHALAKAATDFIPMTLHCEFQREIHNVTIELKNYRQTVQKLLATSKDIRVMFDDILSLNSQQIQQYNSLQLTQIAENDSMEMKTMASLANKTYQDSRIIRITTVVAMFYLPASLVLSFFSTTLVWFEPSAQPKTSDRSYTLRIHQELWIAVVFLGLGGGTVRKSEPYTRGLSGKLRVKDIHVLKENLAEFPEGLDTLYKRMIDQVHGKKTPKLCSSLLRILVVVYQPPSLKELAGLIGATEKPTQHMRKLVIECGSFFTIKDDVVYFIHQSAKDFLSQITKEIWNEEMTGLHRIAFLQTLQAMNETLHYNMYEIENSGTLVDKVPIPYPDPLGPCRYSCVYWLYHFFDSCQNSSSECVELLSGLITFIKERFVYWLEALSLMGKIPQGVLMMEKLKNWATGFPPKHFMMVEGKLQDDQNTAR
;
A
#
# COMPACT_ATOMS: atom_id res chain seq x y z
N MET A 1 60.69 -35.14 3.81
CA MET A 1 60.01 -34.05 3.07
C MET A 1 58.54 -34.39 3.07
N THR A 2 57.67 -33.46 3.47
CA THR A 2 56.22 -33.69 3.55
C THR A 2 55.49 -32.59 2.80
N ALA A 3 54.40 -32.96 2.12
CA ALA A 3 53.53 -32.02 1.43
C ALA A 3 52.09 -32.25 1.87
N SER A 4 51.31 -31.17 1.98
CA SER A 4 49.89 -31.28 2.31
C SER A 4 49.05 -30.31 1.51
N ILE A 5 47.86 -30.76 1.12
CA ILE A 5 46.86 -29.98 0.42
C ILE A 5 45.48 -30.25 1.01
N GLY A 6 44.67 -29.21 1.16
CA GLY A 6 43.30 -29.32 1.65
C GLY A 6 42.36 -28.45 0.82
N TYR A 7 41.19 -28.99 0.46
CA TYR A 7 40.19 -28.26 -0.29
C TYR A 7 38.78 -28.84 -0.10
N ASN A 8 37.81 -28.00 -0.44
CA ASN A 8 36.39 -28.33 -0.43
C ASN A 8 35.90 -28.50 -1.87
N LEU A 9 35.17 -29.58 -2.13
CA LEU A 9 34.61 -29.90 -3.43
C LEU A 9 33.09 -30.03 -3.31
N ARG A 10 32.38 -29.23 -4.09
CA ARG A 10 30.92 -29.34 -4.20
C ARG A 10 30.55 -30.02 -5.51
N TYR A 11 29.52 -30.85 -5.47
CA TYR A 11 29.05 -31.62 -6.60
C TYR A 11 27.53 -31.80 -6.55
N PHE A 12 26.93 -32.08 -7.70
CA PHE A 12 25.49 -32.29 -7.83
C PHE A 12 25.17 -33.79 -7.85
N GLU A 13 24.15 -34.20 -7.11
CA GLU A 13 23.73 -35.59 -7.05
C GLU A 13 22.22 -35.70 -6.88
N LEU A 14 21.62 -36.71 -7.53
CA LEU A 14 20.22 -37.07 -7.37
C LEU A 14 19.99 -37.63 -5.96
N HIS A 15 18.98 -37.12 -5.26
CA HIS A 15 18.66 -37.61 -3.92
C HIS A 15 17.63 -38.74 -3.90
N GLY A 16 17.01 -39.08 -5.04
CA GLY A 16 16.08 -40.21 -5.17
C GLY A 16 14.79 -40.10 -4.33
N ARG A 17 14.35 -38.88 -4.02
CA ARG A 17 13.11 -38.62 -3.25
C ARG A 17 12.07 -38.03 -4.19
N ASP A 18 10.80 -38.23 -3.88
CA ASP A 18 9.67 -37.64 -4.60
C ASP A 18 9.51 -36.16 -4.20
N LEU A 19 10.43 -35.33 -4.68
CA LEU A 19 10.42 -33.88 -4.52
C LEU A 19 10.44 -33.23 -5.90
N GLN A 20 9.85 -32.04 -6.01
CA GLN A 20 9.76 -31.28 -7.27
C GLN A 20 11.13 -31.00 -7.91
N ASP A 21 12.18 -30.88 -7.10
CA ASP A 21 13.57 -30.77 -7.54
C ASP A 21 14.32 -32.07 -7.20
N PRO A 22 14.78 -32.87 -8.18
CA PRO A 22 15.43 -34.15 -7.91
C PRO A 22 16.91 -34.01 -7.54
N TRP A 23 17.50 -32.81 -7.68
CA TRP A 23 18.93 -32.56 -7.54
C TRP A 23 19.28 -31.94 -6.18
N SER A 24 20.41 -32.36 -5.62
CA SER A 24 20.99 -31.77 -4.40
C SER A 24 22.45 -31.38 -4.61
N CYS A 25 22.85 -30.22 -4.10
CA CYS A 25 24.26 -29.85 -4.02
C CYS A 25 24.85 -30.43 -2.74
N ARG A 26 25.87 -31.26 -2.87
CA ARG A 26 26.60 -31.88 -1.76
C ARG A 26 28.00 -31.28 -1.63
N LEU A 27 28.64 -31.50 -0.49
CA LEU A 27 29.97 -31.00 -0.16
C LEU A 27 30.81 -32.16 0.38
N SER A 28 32.03 -32.30 -0.14
CA SER A 28 33.07 -33.16 0.42
C SER A 28 34.30 -32.31 0.73
N ALA A 29 34.90 -32.52 1.88
CA ALA A 29 36.17 -31.90 2.25
C ALA A 29 37.28 -32.95 2.17
N LEU A 30 38.37 -32.59 1.49
CA LEU A 30 39.52 -33.45 1.32
C LEU A 30 40.76 -32.80 1.92
N TYR A 31 41.49 -33.56 2.69
CA TYR A 31 42.83 -33.25 3.13
C TYR A 31 43.74 -34.42 2.81
N HIS A 32 44.87 -34.12 2.19
CA HIS A 32 45.89 -35.10 1.85
C HIS A 32 47.23 -34.60 2.33
N ARG A 33 47.99 -35.48 3.00
CA ARG A 33 49.39 -35.27 3.36
C ARG A 33 50.23 -36.42 2.84
N TYR A 34 51.29 -36.13 2.12
CA TYR A 34 52.24 -37.11 1.59
C TYR A 34 53.60 -36.98 2.24
N ASP A 35 54.18 -38.08 2.70
CA ASP A 35 55.55 -38.17 3.19
C ASP A 35 56.44 -38.86 2.14
N PHE A 36 57.30 -38.06 1.50
CA PHE A 36 58.20 -38.54 0.43
C PHE A 36 59.29 -39.49 0.93
N ILE A 37 59.66 -39.43 2.22
CA ILE A 37 60.72 -40.30 2.77
C ILE A 37 60.17 -41.70 3.00
N ARG A 38 58.92 -41.79 3.46
CA ARG A 38 58.25 -43.05 3.79
C ARG A 38 57.42 -43.61 2.64
N GLY A 39 57.12 -42.80 1.62
CA GLY A 39 56.21 -43.16 0.53
C GLY A 39 54.77 -43.37 1.00
N LEU A 40 54.35 -42.66 2.06
CA LEU A 40 53.04 -42.84 2.69
C LEU A 40 52.14 -41.62 2.48
N SER A 41 50.87 -41.89 2.17
CA SER A 41 49.82 -40.89 1.96
C SER A 41 48.76 -40.96 3.07
N ASP A 42 48.60 -39.88 3.83
CA ASP A 42 47.53 -39.72 4.81
C ASP A 42 46.36 -38.96 4.18
N TRP A 43 45.19 -39.59 4.10
CA TRP A 43 43.98 -39.00 3.54
C TRP A 43 42.91 -38.84 4.61
N VAL A 44 42.35 -37.64 4.72
CA VAL A 44 41.18 -37.35 5.54
C VAL A 44 40.08 -36.83 4.63
N ILE A 45 38.98 -37.58 4.57
CA ILE A 45 37.86 -37.31 3.67
C ILE A 45 36.60 -37.22 4.50
N ILE A 46 35.96 -36.06 4.43
CA ILE A 46 34.72 -35.77 5.17
C ILE A 46 33.59 -35.75 4.15
N HIS A 47 32.56 -36.57 4.39
CA HIS A 47 31.45 -36.84 3.44
C HIS A 47 31.96 -37.33 2.07
N PRO A 48 32.45 -38.59 1.96
CA PRO A 48 32.94 -39.15 0.71
C PRO A 48 31.83 -39.23 -0.34
N LEU A 49 32.22 -39.15 -1.63
CA LEU A 49 31.29 -39.29 -2.75
C LEU A 49 30.75 -40.72 -2.79
N ALA A 50 29.45 -40.89 -3.02
CA ALA A 50 28.76 -42.19 -2.92
C ALA A 50 29.29 -43.30 -3.85
N LYS A 51 29.98 -42.92 -4.94
CA LYS A 51 30.62 -43.84 -5.90
C LYS A 51 32.09 -44.16 -5.58
N HIS A 52 32.60 -43.72 -4.43
CA HIS A 52 33.98 -44.00 -4.04
C HIS A 52 34.06 -45.36 -3.33
N ASP A 53 34.58 -46.39 -4.02
CA ASP A 53 34.92 -47.65 -3.36
C ASP A 53 36.14 -47.42 -2.46
N THR A 54 35.95 -47.60 -1.15
CA THR A 54 37.00 -47.40 -0.13
C THR A 54 38.00 -48.55 -0.06
N ARG A 55 37.81 -49.60 -0.87
CA ARG A 55 38.62 -50.84 -0.85
C ARG A 55 39.58 -51.01 -2.03
N GLU A 56 39.67 -50.04 -2.95
CA GLU A 56 40.68 -50.11 -4.01
C GLU A 56 42.09 -50.02 -3.42
N LYS A 57 42.88 -51.08 -3.61
CA LYS A 57 44.31 -51.09 -3.29
C LYS A 57 45.02 -50.27 -4.36
N HIS A 58 45.58 -49.11 -3.98
CA HIS A 58 46.46 -48.37 -4.86
C HIS A 58 47.77 -49.14 -5.05
N GLU A 59 48.09 -49.47 -6.30
CA GLU A 59 49.39 -50.02 -6.66
C GLU A 59 50.46 -48.92 -6.49
N ALA A 60 51.61 -49.29 -5.94
CA ALA A 60 52.70 -48.37 -5.58
C ALA A 60 53.35 -47.61 -6.77
N ALA A 61 52.85 -47.78 -7.99
CA ALA A 61 53.32 -47.15 -9.22
C ALA A 61 52.56 -45.87 -9.61
N GLU A 62 51.46 -45.53 -8.91
CA GLU A 62 50.65 -44.34 -9.23
C GLU A 62 51.22 -43.05 -8.62
N HIS A 63 51.07 -41.94 -9.34
CA HIS A 63 51.50 -40.60 -8.90
C HIS A 63 50.88 -40.25 -7.52
N PRO A 64 51.62 -39.66 -6.55
CA PRO A 64 51.13 -39.42 -5.18
C PRO A 64 49.83 -38.60 -5.09
N MET A 65 49.58 -37.75 -6.09
CA MET A 65 48.38 -36.92 -6.19
C MET A 65 47.25 -37.51 -7.04
N TYR A 66 47.40 -38.71 -7.60
CA TYR A 66 46.46 -39.31 -8.57
C TYR A 66 45.02 -39.38 -8.03
N LEU A 67 44.84 -39.71 -6.74
CA LEU A 67 43.55 -39.71 -6.07
C LEU A 67 42.79 -38.37 -6.16
N HIS A 68 43.49 -37.24 -6.21
CA HIS A 68 42.84 -35.94 -6.41
C HIS A 68 42.16 -35.84 -7.77
N LEU A 69 42.77 -36.40 -8.83
CA LEU A 69 42.17 -36.46 -10.18
C LEU A 69 40.93 -37.34 -10.17
N LYS A 70 41.00 -38.52 -9.52
CA LYS A 70 39.86 -39.43 -9.41
C LYS A 70 38.68 -38.74 -8.70
N TYR A 71 38.93 -38.02 -7.60
CA TYR A 71 37.90 -37.27 -6.89
C TYR A 71 37.31 -36.11 -7.71
N LEU A 72 38.14 -35.39 -8.47
CA LEU A 72 37.65 -34.35 -9.37
C LEU A 72 36.76 -34.95 -10.47
N ASN A 73 37.18 -36.03 -11.11
CA ASN A 73 36.40 -36.72 -12.15
C ASN A 73 35.06 -37.21 -11.61
N LEU A 74 35.04 -37.82 -10.42
CA LEU A 74 33.80 -38.27 -9.79
C LEU A 74 32.85 -37.10 -9.48
N ALA A 75 33.39 -35.94 -9.09
CA ALA A 75 32.60 -34.74 -8.85
C ALA A 75 32.05 -34.10 -10.13
N THR A 76 32.73 -34.27 -11.28
CA THR A 76 32.28 -33.73 -12.57
C THR A 76 31.23 -34.59 -13.28
N LEU A 77 31.14 -35.90 -12.98
CA LEU A 77 30.27 -36.86 -13.67
C LEU A 77 28.83 -36.36 -13.91
N ASN A 78 28.18 -35.84 -12.88
CA ASN A 78 26.74 -35.53 -12.92
C ASN A 78 26.43 -34.12 -13.46
N TYR A 79 27.43 -33.29 -13.76
CA TYR A 79 27.19 -31.91 -14.19
C TYR A 79 26.44 -31.84 -15.52
N ARG A 80 26.75 -32.75 -16.45
CA ARG A 80 26.07 -32.81 -17.74
C ARG A 80 24.55 -33.01 -17.58
N ASP A 81 24.17 -34.00 -16.79
CA ASP A 81 22.77 -34.37 -16.57
C ASP A 81 22.01 -33.27 -15.82
N TYR A 82 22.65 -32.65 -14.82
CA TYR A 82 22.09 -31.52 -14.11
C TYR A 82 21.84 -30.30 -15.02
N LEU A 83 22.79 -29.99 -15.90
CA LEU A 83 22.64 -28.87 -16.84
C LEU A 83 21.59 -29.16 -17.91
N ASN A 84 21.48 -30.39 -18.39
CA ASN A 84 20.43 -30.81 -19.31
C ASN A 84 19.05 -30.69 -18.66
N TYR A 85 18.89 -31.14 -17.40
CA TYR A 85 17.65 -30.97 -16.65
C TYR A 85 17.19 -29.50 -16.59
N ILE A 86 18.10 -28.57 -16.27
CA ILE A 86 17.76 -27.14 -16.26
C ILE A 86 17.46 -26.63 -17.67
N ALA A 87 18.20 -27.07 -18.68
CA ALA A 87 17.98 -26.68 -20.07
C ALA A 87 16.59 -27.10 -20.56
N ASP A 88 16.16 -28.32 -20.23
CA ASP A 88 14.84 -28.85 -20.59
C ASP A 88 13.71 -28.05 -19.90
N SER A 89 13.86 -27.74 -18.60
CA SER A 89 12.89 -26.88 -17.90
C SER A 89 12.82 -25.45 -18.48
N LEU A 90 13.95 -24.88 -18.91
CA LEU A 90 13.97 -23.59 -19.59
C LEU A 90 13.31 -23.68 -20.98
N LYS A 91 13.49 -24.79 -21.69
CA LYS A 91 12.85 -25.03 -22.99
C LYS A 91 11.33 -25.09 -22.87
N GLU A 92 10.81 -25.80 -21.88
CA GLU A 92 9.36 -25.84 -21.61
C GLU A 92 8.79 -24.43 -21.32
N SER A 93 9.53 -23.63 -20.56
CA SER A 93 9.20 -22.22 -20.32
C SER A 93 9.23 -21.38 -21.60
N PHE A 94 10.20 -21.62 -22.49
CA PHE A 94 10.31 -20.93 -23.78
C PHE A 94 9.20 -21.32 -24.75
N ASP A 95 8.86 -22.61 -24.84
CA ASP A 95 7.81 -23.12 -25.74
C ASP A 95 6.42 -22.55 -25.39
N THR A 96 6.21 -22.22 -24.11
CA THR A 96 5.00 -21.51 -23.66
C THR A 96 4.87 -20.12 -24.30
N VAL A 97 6.00 -19.47 -24.57
CA VAL A 97 6.07 -18.07 -25.02
C VAL A 97 6.30 -17.95 -26.53
N SER A 98 7.05 -18.87 -27.12
CA SER A 98 7.48 -18.84 -28.52
C SER A 98 6.35 -19.11 -29.53
N LEU A 99 5.22 -19.65 -29.09
CA LEU A 99 4.05 -19.87 -29.94
C LEU A 99 3.40 -18.54 -30.30
N SER A 100 3.30 -18.26 -31.60
CA SER A 100 2.54 -17.11 -32.13
C SER A 100 1.06 -17.25 -31.78
N LYS A 101 0.67 -16.66 -30.65
CA LYS A 101 -0.71 -16.60 -30.17
C LYS A 101 -1.16 -15.14 -30.15
N LYS A 102 -2.47 -14.93 -30.27
CA LYS A 102 -3.05 -13.61 -29.98
C LYS A 102 -2.74 -13.26 -28.51
N PRO A 103 -2.49 -11.98 -28.16
CA PRO A 103 -2.15 -11.55 -26.79
C PRO A 103 -3.08 -12.12 -25.70
N GLN A 104 -4.37 -12.20 -26.03
CA GLN A 104 -5.46 -12.71 -25.17
C GLN A 104 -5.37 -14.22 -24.84
N ASN A 105 -4.53 -14.98 -25.54
CA ASN A 105 -4.42 -16.43 -25.40
C ASN A 105 -3.15 -16.88 -24.66
N PHE A 106 -2.32 -15.94 -24.19
CA PHE A 106 -1.18 -16.27 -23.33
C PHE A 106 -1.65 -16.44 -21.89
N GLN A 107 -1.74 -17.67 -21.41
CA GLN A 107 -1.96 -18.01 -19.99
C GLN A 107 -0.67 -17.83 -19.17
N VAL A 108 0.00 -16.69 -19.37
CA VAL A 108 1.23 -16.35 -18.66
C VAL A 108 0.86 -15.71 -17.35
N THR A 109 1.20 -16.37 -16.24
CA THR A 109 0.93 -15.88 -14.89
C THR A 109 2.23 -15.48 -14.19
N PHE A 110 2.11 -14.82 -13.04
CA PHE A 110 3.26 -14.49 -12.20
C PHE A 110 4.05 -15.75 -11.79
N SER A 111 3.41 -16.92 -11.71
CA SER A 111 4.07 -18.21 -11.41
C SER A 111 5.18 -18.53 -12.41
N SER A 112 4.93 -18.37 -13.72
CA SER A 112 5.91 -18.65 -14.76
C SER A 112 7.19 -17.79 -14.61
N LYS A 113 7.04 -16.56 -14.10
CA LYS A 113 8.17 -15.68 -13.78
C LYS A 113 8.94 -16.15 -12.54
N GLN A 114 8.25 -16.67 -11.54
CA GLN A 114 8.88 -17.25 -10.34
C GLN A 114 9.67 -18.52 -10.69
N ASP A 115 9.15 -19.35 -11.58
CA ASP A 115 9.82 -20.59 -12.03
C ASP A 115 11.14 -20.26 -12.74
N ILE A 116 11.14 -19.27 -13.64
CA ILE A 116 12.38 -18.80 -14.30
C ILE A 116 13.37 -18.23 -13.28
N LEU A 117 12.90 -17.46 -12.29
CA LEU A 117 13.76 -16.92 -11.24
C LEU A 117 14.42 -18.05 -10.43
N PHE A 118 13.67 -19.10 -10.12
CA PHE A 118 14.18 -20.27 -9.41
C PHE A 118 15.25 -21.01 -10.23
N LEU A 119 15.01 -21.27 -11.52
CA LEU A 119 16.00 -21.86 -12.43
C LEU A 119 17.26 -20.99 -12.56
N ARG A 120 17.11 -19.66 -12.63
CA ARG A 120 18.24 -18.73 -12.65
C ARG A 120 19.07 -18.78 -11.38
N LYS A 121 18.43 -18.86 -10.21
CA LYS A 121 19.13 -19.01 -8.92
C LYS A 121 19.98 -20.29 -8.90
N LYS A 122 19.44 -21.41 -9.41
CA LYS A 122 20.18 -22.67 -9.57
C LYS A 122 21.39 -22.53 -10.50
N LEU A 123 21.23 -21.85 -11.64
CA LEU A 123 22.33 -21.62 -12.58
C LEU A 123 23.42 -20.72 -12.00
N HIS A 124 23.06 -19.64 -11.28
CA HIS A 124 24.04 -18.80 -10.58
C HIS A 124 24.81 -19.59 -9.52
N HIS A 125 24.12 -20.45 -8.77
CA HIS A 125 24.75 -21.32 -7.78
C HIS A 125 25.73 -22.30 -8.45
N ALA A 126 25.32 -22.95 -9.55
CA ALA A 126 26.18 -23.83 -10.32
C ALA A 126 27.40 -23.12 -10.91
N ASN A 127 27.23 -21.89 -11.41
CA ASN A 127 28.33 -21.06 -11.92
C ASN A 127 29.36 -20.72 -10.83
N ALA A 128 28.88 -20.40 -9.63
CA ALA A 128 29.74 -20.13 -8.48
C ALA A 128 30.52 -21.38 -8.06
N ILE A 129 29.86 -22.54 -8.01
CA ILE A 129 30.52 -23.81 -7.70
C ILE A 129 31.58 -24.15 -8.76
N LEU A 130 31.24 -24.10 -10.05
CA LEU A 130 32.19 -24.38 -11.13
C LEU A 130 33.40 -23.44 -11.10
N SER A 131 33.19 -22.16 -10.75
CA SER A 131 34.29 -21.20 -10.60
C SER A 131 35.22 -21.58 -9.44
N ASN A 132 34.66 -22.00 -8.31
CA ASN A 132 35.44 -22.48 -7.17
C ASN A 132 36.17 -23.79 -7.49
N THR A 133 35.53 -24.73 -8.18
CA THR A 133 36.15 -26.01 -8.58
C THR A 133 37.27 -25.80 -9.59
N LEU A 134 37.14 -24.83 -10.52
CA LEU A 134 38.23 -24.43 -11.41
C LEU A 134 39.42 -23.86 -10.63
N GLU A 135 39.17 -23.02 -9.63
CA GLU A 135 40.23 -22.50 -8.77
C GLU A 135 40.93 -23.61 -7.97
N THR A 136 40.17 -24.57 -7.43
CA THR A 136 40.71 -25.77 -6.76
C THR A 136 41.56 -26.61 -7.69
N THR A 137 41.11 -26.84 -8.93
CA THR A 137 41.86 -27.58 -9.95
C THR A 137 43.19 -26.89 -10.27
N LEU A 138 43.19 -25.55 -10.37
CA LEU A 138 44.41 -24.76 -10.55
C LEU A 138 45.34 -24.85 -9.32
N LYS A 139 44.80 -24.87 -8.11
CA LYS A 139 45.60 -25.07 -6.87
C LYS A 139 46.28 -26.44 -6.87
N ILE A 140 45.55 -27.49 -7.23
CA ILE A 140 46.09 -28.86 -7.32
C ILE A 140 47.19 -28.94 -8.40
N SER A 141 46.96 -28.39 -9.59
CA SER A 141 47.95 -28.37 -10.68
C SER A 141 49.23 -27.63 -10.26
N ARG A 142 49.11 -26.46 -9.62
CA ARG A 142 50.28 -25.70 -9.13
C ARG A 142 51.00 -26.41 -7.99
N HIS A 143 50.25 -27.03 -7.09
CA HIS A 143 50.83 -27.79 -5.99
C HIS A 143 51.63 -28.97 -6.52
N GLU A 144 51.07 -29.76 -7.44
CA GLU A 144 51.78 -30.87 -8.06
C GLU A 144 53.04 -30.41 -8.80
N HIS A 145 52.98 -29.32 -9.56
CA HIS A 145 54.16 -28.79 -10.25
C HIS A 145 55.27 -28.36 -9.27
N ALA A 146 54.90 -27.78 -8.13
CA ALA A 146 55.86 -27.45 -7.08
C ALA A 146 56.48 -28.71 -6.45
N LEU A 147 55.70 -29.78 -6.30
CA LEU A 147 56.20 -31.08 -5.79
C LEU A 147 57.15 -31.74 -6.79
N ALA A 148 56.79 -31.78 -8.08
CA ALA A 148 57.65 -32.33 -9.12
C ALA A 148 59.01 -31.59 -9.19
N LYS A 149 59.01 -30.27 -8.97
CA LYS A 149 60.25 -29.47 -8.91
C LYS A 149 61.08 -29.70 -7.64
N ALA A 150 60.43 -29.93 -6.50
CA ALA A 150 61.11 -30.05 -5.21
C ALA A 150 61.54 -31.49 -4.88
N ALA A 151 60.91 -32.49 -5.52
CA ALA A 151 61.16 -33.92 -5.30
C ALA A 151 61.47 -34.63 -6.63
N THR A 152 62.41 -34.07 -7.41
CA THR A 152 62.79 -34.57 -8.75
C THR A 152 63.27 -36.02 -8.73
N ASP A 153 63.84 -36.48 -7.61
CA ASP A 153 64.34 -37.84 -7.46
C ASP A 153 63.22 -38.86 -7.20
N PHE A 154 62.03 -38.40 -6.79
CA PHE A 154 60.89 -39.23 -6.39
C PHE A 154 59.73 -39.20 -7.38
N ILE A 155 59.58 -38.13 -8.17
CA ILE A 155 58.53 -38.00 -9.20
C ILE A 155 59.19 -37.92 -10.58
N PRO A 156 59.13 -39.00 -11.39
CA PRO A 156 59.58 -38.99 -12.78
C PRO A 156 58.87 -37.91 -13.62
N MET A 157 59.62 -37.26 -14.52
CA MET A 157 59.07 -36.24 -15.42
C MET A 157 57.92 -36.75 -16.29
N THR A 158 57.89 -38.04 -16.63
CA THR A 158 56.80 -38.67 -17.39
C THR A 158 55.48 -38.64 -16.61
N LEU A 159 55.52 -39.03 -15.33
CA LEU A 159 54.34 -39.02 -14.44
C LEU A 159 53.84 -37.60 -14.15
N HIS A 160 54.75 -36.62 -14.02
CA HIS A 160 54.39 -35.20 -13.93
C HIS A 160 53.61 -34.74 -15.17
N CYS A 161 54.14 -35.01 -16.36
CA CYS A 161 53.51 -34.63 -17.62
C CYS A 161 52.14 -35.29 -17.82
N GLU A 162 52.00 -36.57 -17.46
CA GLU A 162 50.72 -37.27 -17.51
C GLU A 162 49.70 -36.66 -16.55
N PHE A 163 50.09 -36.41 -15.29
CA PHE A 163 49.21 -35.77 -14.31
C PHE A 163 48.75 -34.38 -14.78
N GLN A 164 49.68 -33.56 -15.28
CA GLN A 164 49.37 -32.22 -15.78
C GLN A 164 48.49 -32.25 -17.02
N ARG A 165 48.60 -33.25 -17.89
CA ARG A 165 47.70 -33.43 -19.03
C ARG A 165 46.29 -33.78 -18.55
N GLU A 166 46.14 -34.73 -17.63
CA GLU A 166 44.83 -35.13 -17.14
C GLU A 166 44.13 -33.99 -16.37
N ILE A 167 44.85 -33.27 -15.51
CA ILE A 167 44.25 -32.11 -14.81
C ILE A 167 43.86 -30.99 -15.77
N HIS A 168 44.60 -30.83 -16.86
CA HIS A 168 44.28 -29.88 -17.92
C HIS A 168 42.99 -30.28 -18.65
N ASN A 169 42.82 -31.56 -18.98
CA ASN A 169 41.60 -32.10 -19.59
C ASN A 169 40.36 -31.80 -18.72
N VAL A 170 40.44 -32.11 -17.42
CA VAL A 170 39.36 -31.81 -16.45
C VAL A 170 39.09 -30.30 -16.37
N THR A 171 40.13 -29.47 -16.40
CA THR A 171 40.00 -28.01 -16.41
C THR A 171 39.24 -27.52 -17.66
N ILE A 172 39.50 -28.11 -18.82
CA ILE A 172 38.77 -27.79 -20.07
C ILE A 172 37.30 -28.18 -19.93
N GLU A 173 36.99 -29.38 -19.45
CA GLU A 173 35.61 -29.84 -19.24
C GLU A 173 34.83 -28.91 -18.30
N LEU A 174 35.41 -28.56 -17.16
CA LEU A 174 34.83 -27.61 -16.21
C LEU A 174 34.58 -26.22 -16.84
N LYS A 175 35.50 -25.74 -17.69
CA LYS A 175 35.30 -24.49 -18.46
C LYS A 175 34.13 -24.61 -19.43
N ASN A 176 33.98 -25.74 -20.12
CA ASN A 176 32.88 -25.99 -21.04
C ASN A 176 31.52 -26.02 -20.31
N TYR A 177 31.46 -26.66 -19.13
CA TYR A 177 30.26 -26.60 -18.29
C TYR A 177 29.95 -25.18 -17.85
N ARG A 178 30.96 -24.40 -17.44
CA ARG A 178 30.76 -23.00 -17.05
C ARG A 178 30.25 -22.14 -18.21
N GLN A 179 30.79 -22.31 -19.41
CA GLN A 179 30.29 -21.64 -20.62
C GLN A 179 28.84 -22.03 -20.91
N THR A 180 28.48 -23.30 -20.74
CA THR A 180 27.11 -23.78 -20.91
C THR A 180 26.16 -23.12 -19.91
N VAL A 181 26.54 -23.04 -18.63
CA VAL A 181 25.78 -22.30 -17.60
C VAL A 181 25.59 -20.83 -17.98
N GLN A 182 26.64 -20.16 -18.49
CA GLN A 182 26.56 -18.77 -18.93
C GLN A 182 25.59 -18.59 -20.11
N LYS A 183 25.59 -19.51 -21.07
CA LYS A 183 24.61 -19.52 -22.17
C LYS A 183 23.19 -19.69 -21.64
N LEU A 184 22.93 -20.65 -20.76
CA LEU A 184 21.61 -20.85 -20.13
C LEU A 184 21.17 -19.63 -19.30
N LEU A 185 22.09 -18.94 -18.63
CA LEU A 185 21.81 -17.69 -17.92
C LEU A 185 21.43 -16.54 -18.86
N ALA A 186 22.02 -16.49 -20.07
CA ALA A 186 21.63 -15.54 -21.10
C ALA A 186 20.24 -15.89 -21.66
N THR A 187 20.02 -17.14 -22.07
CA THR A 187 18.72 -17.60 -22.59
C THR A 187 17.59 -17.36 -21.58
N SER A 188 17.79 -17.69 -20.30
CA SER A 188 16.79 -17.42 -19.27
C SER A 188 16.52 -15.93 -19.03
N LYS A 189 17.50 -15.05 -19.32
CA LYS A 189 17.29 -13.59 -19.29
C LYS A 189 16.38 -13.18 -20.45
N ASP A 190 16.65 -13.69 -21.64
CA ASP A 190 15.86 -13.37 -22.84
C ASP A 190 14.41 -13.85 -22.70
N ILE A 191 14.22 -15.08 -22.18
CA ILE A 191 12.90 -15.61 -21.84
C ILE A 191 12.19 -14.67 -20.86
N ARG A 192 12.84 -14.29 -19.76
CA ARG A 192 12.25 -13.37 -18.76
C ARG A 192 11.83 -12.04 -19.35
N VAL A 193 12.64 -11.45 -20.23
CA VAL A 193 12.30 -10.18 -20.91
C VAL A 193 11.02 -10.37 -21.73
N MET A 194 10.91 -11.46 -22.48
CA MET A 194 9.71 -11.77 -23.26
C MET A 194 8.46 -11.94 -22.38
N PHE A 195 8.61 -12.58 -21.21
CA PHE A 195 7.54 -12.66 -20.19
C PHE A 195 7.14 -11.28 -19.67
N ASP A 196 8.10 -10.42 -19.36
CA ASP A 196 7.86 -9.05 -18.88
C ASP A 196 7.10 -8.23 -19.95
N ASP A 197 7.47 -8.37 -21.23
CA ASP A 197 6.83 -7.69 -22.36
C ASP A 197 5.38 -8.16 -22.55
N ILE A 198 5.11 -9.46 -22.49
CA ILE A 198 3.74 -10.01 -22.63
C ILE A 198 2.85 -9.54 -21.48
N LEU A 199 3.35 -9.58 -20.24
CA LEU A 199 2.60 -9.10 -19.08
C LEU A 199 2.30 -7.60 -19.17
N SER A 200 3.27 -6.80 -19.64
CA SER A 200 3.09 -5.36 -19.88
C SER A 200 2.01 -5.10 -20.95
N LEU A 201 2.08 -5.81 -22.07
CA LEU A 201 1.08 -5.70 -23.15
C LEU A 201 -0.32 -6.07 -22.66
N ASN A 202 -0.46 -7.16 -21.90
CA ASN A 202 -1.74 -7.58 -21.34
C ASN A 202 -2.29 -6.53 -20.35
N SER A 203 -1.44 -6.00 -19.47
CA SER A 203 -1.82 -4.95 -18.54
C SER A 203 -2.29 -3.69 -19.28
N GLN A 204 -1.59 -3.29 -20.34
CA GLN A 204 -1.94 -2.13 -21.15
C GLN A 204 -3.27 -2.34 -21.88
N GLN A 205 -3.52 -3.53 -22.45
CA GLN A 205 -4.78 -3.85 -23.11
C GLN A 205 -5.97 -3.83 -22.14
N ILE A 206 -5.82 -4.40 -20.95
CA ILE A 206 -6.87 -4.37 -19.92
C ILE A 206 -7.16 -2.93 -19.49
N GLN A 207 -6.13 -2.11 -19.32
CA GLN A 207 -6.30 -0.69 -18.98
C GLN A 207 -7.03 0.09 -20.08
N GLN A 208 -6.68 -0.14 -21.35
CA GLN A 208 -7.38 0.47 -22.49
C GLN A 208 -8.85 0.05 -22.54
N TYR A 209 -9.13 -1.25 -22.39
CA TYR A 209 -10.50 -1.74 -22.35
C TYR A 209 -11.32 -1.12 -21.20
N ASN A 210 -10.77 -1.09 -19.98
CA ASN A 210 -11.42 -0.47 -18.84
C ASN A 210 -11.65 1.03 -19.05
N SER A 211 -10.70 1.73 -19.69
CA SER A 211 -10.86 3.15 -20.01
C SER A 211 -12.02 3.40 -20.99
N LEU A 212 -12.17 2.55 -22.00
CA LEU A 212 -13.26 2.59 -22.97
C LEU A 212 -14.62 2.31 -22.30
N GLN A 213 -14.67 1.33 -21.40
CA GLN A 213 -15.88 1.04 -20.62
C GLN A 213 -16.25 2.21 -19.69
N LEU A 214 -15.27 2.82 -19.02
CA LEU A 214 -15.52 4.00 -18.17
C LEU A 214 -16.04 5.19 -18.96
N THR A 215 -15.53 5.44 -20.18
CA THR A 215 -16.07 6.50 -21.04
C THR A 215 -17.52 6.25 -21.44
N GLN A 216 -17.89 4.99 -21.75
CA GLN A 216 -19.27 4.62 -22.07
C GLN A 216 -20.20 4.78 -20.87
N ILE A 217 -19.76 4.40 -19.67
CA ILE A 217 -20.53 4.60 -18.43
C ILE A 217 -20.73 6.10 -18.17
N ALA A 218 -19.69 6.92 -18.31
CA ALA A 218 -19.80 8.37 -18.10
C ALA A 218 -20.74 9.04 -19.11
N GLU A 219 -20.77 8.59 -20.36
CA GLU A 219 -21.72 9.08 -21.38
C GLU A 219 -23.16 8.71 -21.02
N ASN A 220 -23.40 7.46 -20.60
CA ASN A 220 -24.72 7.01 -20.16
C ASN A 220 -25.18 7.76 -18.90
N ASP A 221 -24.32 7.91 -17.90
CA ASP A 221 -24.61 8.68 -16.68
C ASP A 221 -24.93 10.14 -17.01
N SER A 222 -24.22 10.76 -17.95
CA SER A 222 -24.50 12.12 -18.40
C SER A 222 -25.87 12.22 -19.08
N MET A 223 -26.22 11.24 -19.92
CA MET A 223 -27.52 11.15 -20.58
C MET A 223 -28.65 10.98 -19.55
N GLU A 224 -28.50 10.04 -18.62
CA GLU A 224 -29.46 9.82 -17.53
C GLU A 224 -29.61 11.06 -16.65
N MET A 225 -28.51 11.73 -16.28
CA MET A 225 -28.54 12.97 -15.51
C MET A 225 -29.35 14.07 -16.19
N LYS A 226 -29.23 14.23 -17.52
CA LYS A 226 -30.04 15.20 -18.29
C LYS A 226 -31.52 14.84 -18.24
N THR A 227 -31.87 13.56 -18.38
CA THR A 227 -33.26 13.12 -18.28
C THR A 227 -33.83 13.34 -16.88
N MET A 228 -33.06 13.03 -15.83
CA MET A 228 -33.41 13.22 -14.43
C MET A 228 -33.65 14.71 -14.10
N ALA A 229 -32.78 15.60 -14.60
CA ALA A 229 -32.94 17.05 -14.44
C ALA A 229 -34.22 17.57 -15.12
N SER A 230 -34.52 17.07 -16.33
CA SER A 230 -35.76 17.44 -17.04
C SER A 230 -37.01 16.97 -16.30
N LEU A 231 -36.97 15.75 -15.73
CA LEU A 231 -38.06 15.19 -14.94
C LEU A 231 -38.28 16.00 -13.66
N ALA A 232 -37.21 16.32 -12.91
CA ALA A 232 -37.29 17.12 -11.71
C ALA A 232 -37.90 18.51 -11.96
N ASN A 233 -37.54 19.16 -13.08
CA ASN A 233 -38.13 20.44 -13.48
C ASN A 233 -39.64 20.30 -13.79
N LYS A 234 -40.04 19.22 -14.47
CA LYS A 234 -41.46 18.94 -14.72
C LYS A 234 -42.23 18.68 -13.43
N THR A 235 -41.70 17.85 -12.53
CA THR A 235 -42.30 17.58 -11.21
C THR A 235 -42.41 18.84 -10.36
N TYR A 236 -41.44 19.76 -10.47
CA TYR A 236 -41.51 21.08 -9.83
C TYR A 236 -42.67 21.93 -10.38
N GLN A 237 -42.85 21.96 -11.70
CA GLN A 237 -43.98 22.67 -12.33
C GLN A 237 -45.33 22.07 -11.92
N ASP A 238 -45.45 20.75 -11.94
CA ASP A 238 -46.66 20.03 -11.53
C ASP A 238 -47.00 20.34 -10.06
N SER A 239 -45.99 20.32 -9.18
CA SER A 239 -46.13 20.70 -7.77
C SER A 239 -46.58 22.16 -7.60
N ARG A 240 -46.10 23.07 -8.44
CA ARG A 240 -46.47 24.49 -8.41
C ARG A 240 -47.93 24.69 -8.82
N ILE A 241 -48.39 24.00 -9.88
CA ILE A 241 -49.79 24.05 -10.32
C ILE A 241 -50.71 23.55 -9.22
N ILE A 242 -50.41 22.38 -8.64
CA ILE A 242 -51.20 21.81 -7.54
C ILE A 242 -51.29 22.81 -6.37
N ARG A 243 -50.18 23.43 -5.96
CA ARG A 243 -50.18 24.44 -4.90
C ARG A 243 -51.08 25.63 -5.24
N ILE A 244 -50.99 26.18 -6.44
CA ILE A 244 -51.85 27.30 -6.86
C ILE A 244 -53.31 26.90 -6.84
N THR A 245 -53.67 25.75 -7.42
CA THR A 245 -55.05 25.25 -7.44
C THR A 245 -55.58 25.02 -6.03
N THR A 246 -54.78 24.45 -5.12
CA THR A 246 -55.18 24.28 -3.72
C THR A 246 -55.39 25.61 -3.00
N VAL A 247 -54.56 26.62 -3.26
CA VAL A 247 -54.74 27.97 -2.67
C VAL A 247 -56.02 28.62 -3.21
N VAL A 248 -56.26 28.56 -4.52
CA VAL A 248 -57.50 29.07 -5.13
C VAL A 248 -58.72 28.35 -4.55
N ALA A 249 -58.69 27.02 -4.48
CA ALA A 249 -59.75 26.23 -3.87
C ALA A 249 -59.97 26.61 -2.38
N MET A 250 -58.90 26.82 -1.61
CA MET A 250 -58.97 27.20 -0.20
C MET A 250 -59.68 28.53 0.05
N PHE A 251 -59.63 29.47 -0.91
CA PHE A 251 -60.39 30.73 -0.82
C PHE A 251 -61.82 30.59 -1.36
N TYR A 252 -62.00 29.92 -2.49
CA TYR A 252 -63.30 29.84 -3.16
C TYR A 252 -64.27 28.86 -2.48
N LEU A 253 -63.81 27.70 -1.97
CA LEU A 253 -64.71 26.73 -1.33
C LEU A 253 -65.46 27.31 -0.11
N PRO A 254 -64.79 27.96 0.85
CA PRO A 254 -65.48 28.58 1.98
C PRO A 254 -66.39 29.71 1.55
N ALA A 255 -65.96 30.56 0.60
CA ALA A 255 -66.76 31.67 0.10
C ALA A 255 -68.02 31.19 -0.64
N SER A 256 -67.92 30.16 -1.47
CA SER A 256 -69.05 29.53 -2.16
C SER A 256 -70.02 28.86 -1.18
N LEU A 257 -69.51 28.24 -0.11
CA LEU A 257 -70.34 27.67 0.95
C LEU A 257 -71.12 28.74 1.71
N VAL A 258 -70.47 29.86 2.05
CA VAL A 258 -71.12 31.02 2.67
C VAL A 258 -72.15 31.65 1.73
N LEU A 259 -71.81 31.85 0.46
CA LEU A 259 -72.73 32.41 -0.53
C LEU A 259 -73.95 31.51 -0.76
N SER A 260 -73.74 30.19 -0.85
CA SER A 260 -74.81 29.21 -0.95
C SER A 260 -75.72 29.24 0.28
N PHE A 261 -75.15 29.38 1.48
CA PHE A 261 -75.91 29.52 2.73
C PHE A 261 -76.82 30.76 2.71
N PHE A 262 -76.30 31.93 2.34
CA PHE A 262 -77.08 33.17 2.23
C PHE A 262 -78.09 33.19 1.06
N SER A 263 -77.93 32.29 0.09
CA SER A 263 -78.89 32.09 -1.00
C SER A 263 -80.04 31.14 -0.63
N THR A 264 -80.00 30.50 0.55
CA THR A 264 -81.09 29.64 1.02
C THR A 264 -82.22 30.45 1.66
N THR A 265 -83.41 29.86 1.75
CA THR A 265 -84.57 30.45 2.44
C THR A 265 -84.41 30.57 3.96
N LEU A 266 -83.25 30.20 4.52
CA LEU A 266 -82.95 30.23 5.96
C LEU A 266 -82.55 31.63 6.46
N VAL A 267 -82.20 32.53 5.54
CA VAL A 267 -81.77 33.89 5.83
C VAL A 267 -82.51 34.85 4.90
N TRP A 268 -83.24 35.80 5.46
CA TRP A 268 -83.90 36.85 4.68
C TRP A 268 -83.60 38.22 5.27
N PHE A 269 -83.53 39.21 4.38
CA PHE A 269 -83.27 40.60 4.72
C PHE A 269 -84.59 41.34 4.80
N GLU A 270 -84.91 41.85 5.99
CA GLU A 270 -86.11 42.66 6.19
C GLU A 270 -85.68 44.12 6.38
N PRO A 271 -86.22 45.08 5.60
CA PRO A 271 -85.98 46.50 5.83
C PRO A 271 -86.57 46.88 7.19
N SER A 272 -85.78 47.52 8.04
CA SER A 272 -86.26 48.03 9.33
C SER A 272 -87.40 49.02 9.07
N ALA A 273 -88.62 48.62 9.45
CA ALA A 273 -89.80 49.46 9.33
C ALA A 273 -89.78 50.53 10.43
N GLN A 274 -89.04 51.62 10.21
CA GLN A 274 -89.40 53.00 10.59
C GLN A 274 -88.28 53.98 10.19
N PRO A 275 -88.57 55.07 9.43
CA PRO A 275 -87.56 56.03 9.00
C PRO A 275 -87.47 57.18 10.00
N LYS A 276 -86.49 57.17 10.88
CA LYS A 276 -85.98 58.40 11.49
C LYS A 276 -84.46 58.31 11.60
N THR A 277 -83.81 59.26 10.94
CA THR A 277 -82.37 59.47 10.73
C THR A 277 -81.74 58.66 9.58
N SER A 278 -80.85 59.34 8.85
CA SER A 278 -80.27 58.94 7.57
C SER A 278 -79.22 57.85 7.72
N ASP A 279 -79.62 56.70 8.24
CA ASP A 279 -78.80 55.49 8.23
C ASP A 279 -79.71 54.27 8.01
N ARG A 280 -79.63 53.67 6.82
CA ARG A 280 -80.43 52.49 6.47
C ARG A 280 -79.82 51.27 7.17
N SER A 281 -80.33 50.92 8.34
CA SER A 281 -79.97 49.67 9.00
C SER A 281 -80.79 48.50 8.46
N TYR A 282 -80.10 47.48 7.95
CA TYR A 282 -80.70 46.20 7.54
C TYR A 282 -80.56 45.23 8.71
N THR A 283 -81.66 44.59 9.13
CA THR A 283 -81.62 43.55 10.18
C THR A 283 -81.68 42.17 9.55
N LEU A 284 -80.61 41.40 9.73
CA LEU A 284 -80.52 39.99 9.32
C LEU A 284 -81.26 39.12 10.35
N ARG A 285 -82.27 38.34 9.93
CA ARG A 285 -82.91 37.34 10.80
C ARG A 285 -82.56 35.93 10.32
N ILE A 286 -82.17 35.08 11.27
CA ILE A 286 -81.75 33.70 11.06
C ILE A 286 -82.80 32.78 11.72
N HIS A 287 -83.18 31.70 11.04
CA HIS A 287 -84.17 30.74 11.53
C HIS A 287 -83.74 30.10 12.88
N GLN A 288 -84.68 29.91 13.82
CA GLN A 288 -84.39 29.54 15.23
C GLN A 288 -83.79 28.13 15.46
N GLU A 289 -83.83 27.26 14.47
CA GLU A 289 -83.29 25.87 14.53
C GLU A 289 -81.83 25.77 14.05
N LEU A 290 -81.16 26.91 13.80
CA LEU A 290 -79.88 26.94 13.11
C LEU A 290 -78.68 26.96 14.08
N TRP A 291 -77.79 25.97 13.97
CA TRP A 291 -76.55 25.88 14.76
C TRP A 291 -75.36 26.42 13.96
N ILE A 292 -74.70 27.48 14.43
CA ILE A 292 -73.51 28.06 13.80
C ILE A 292 -72.25 27.49 14.45
N ALA A 293 -71.51 26.65 13.72
CA ALA A 293 -70.19 26.19 14.12
C ALA A 293 -69.11 27.00 13.41
N VAL A 294 -68.31 27.77 14.16
CA VAL A 294 -67.15 28.50 13.61
C VAL A 294 -65.98 27.53 13.44
N VAL A 295 -65.72 27.12 12.20
CA VAL A 295 -64.56 26.26 11.87
C VAL A 295 -63.37 27.16 11.56
N PHE A 296 -62.40 27.22 12.49
CA PHE A 296 -61.10 27.82 12.21
C PHE A 296 -60.28 26.88 11.31
N LEU A 297 -60.14 27.23 10.03
CA LEU A 297 -59.18 26.59 9.12
C LEU A 297 -57.76 27.16 9.37
N GLY A 298 -57.20 26.80 10.54
CA GLY A 298 -55.76 26.83 10.76
C GLY A 298 -55.19 25.47 10.38
N LEU A 299 -54.22 25.43 9.47
CA LEU A 299 -53.41 24.25 9.18
C LEU A 299 -52.67 23.82 10.46
N GLY A 300 -53.31 22.97 11.26
CA GLY A 300 -52.77 22.41 12.51
C GLY A 300 -53.81 22.37 13.64
N GLY A 301 -54.53 21.25 13.75
CA GLY A 301 -55.25 20.82 14.96
C GLY A 301 -56.57 21.56 15.27
N GLY A 302 -57.70 20.98 14.86
CA GLY A 302 -59.03 21.46 15.24
C GLY A 302 -59.36 21.12 16.70
N THR A 303 -59.56 22.14 17.54
CA THR A 303 -60.32 22.01 18.80
C THR A 303 -61.53 22.93 18.74
N VAL A 304 -62.72 22.38 18.99
CA VAL A 304 -63.99 23.13 19.07
C VAL A 304 -64.13 23.67 20.48
N ARG A 305 -64.20 24.99 20.66
CA ARG A 305 -64.49 25.64 21.95
C ARG A 305 -65.77 26.48 21.86
N LYS A 306 -66.68 26.28 22.82
CA LYS A 306 -67.79 27.21 23.14
C LYS A 306 -67.22 28.45 23.83
N SER A 307 -67.75 29.65 23.55
CA SER A 307 -67.37 30.89 24.24
C SER A 307 -68.57 31.77 24.62
N GLU A 308 -68.66 32.10 25.91
CA GLU A 308 -69.33 33.30 26.46
C GLU A 308 -68.30 34.45 26.62
N PRO A 309 -68.71 35.73 26.79
CA PRO A 309 -67.83 36.89 26.63
C PRO A 309 -67.23 37.40 27.96
N TYR A 310 -65.93 37.68 27.99
CA TYR A 310 -65.28 38.97 28.33
C TYR A 310 -63.78 38.83 28.69
N THR A 311 -62.97 39.71 28.08
CA THR A 311 -61.60 40.21 28.41
C THR A 311 -60.53 39.34 29.07
N ARG A 312 -59.41 39.11 28.35
CA ARG A 312 -58.08 39.75 28.55
C ARG A 312 -57.06 39.06 27.65
N GLY A 313 -56.12 39.85 27.13
CA GLY A 313 -55.20 39.46 26.07
C GLY A 313 -54.23 38.35 26.41
N LEU A 314 -53.70 37.73 25.36
CA LEU A 314 -52.36 37.18 25.34
C LEU A 314 -51.83 37.16 23.90
N SER A 315 -50.64 37.75 23.81
CA SER A 315 -49.72 37.83 22.68
C SER A 315 -49.35 36.45 22.14
N GLY A 316 -49.19 36.35 20.81
CA GLY A 316 -48.69 35.14 20.15
C GLY A 316 -48.55 35.29 18.64
N LYS A 317 -47.76 36.27 18.17
CA LYS A 317 -47.32 36.33 16.77
C LYS A 317 -46.36 35.16 16.50
N LEU A 318 -46.80 34.12 15.79
CA LEU A 318 -45.85 33.30 15.00
C LEU A 318 -45.36 34.15 13.83
N ARG A 319 -44.08 34.52 13.87
CA ARG A 319 -43.41 35.30 12.83
C ARG A 319 -42.95 34.37 11.72
N VAL A 320 -43.31 34.76 10.50
CA VAL A 320 -42.71 34.36 9.21
C VAL A 320 -41.23 34.74 9.23
N LYS A 321 -40.38 33.91 9.85
CA LYS A 321 -38.92 34.07 9.80
C LYS A 321 -38.21 32.94 9.07
N ASP A 322 -38.86 31.78 8.90
CA ASP A 322 -38.15 30.61 8.35
C ASP A 322 -38.19 30.52 6.81
N ILE A 323 -38.98 31.35 6.12
CA ILE A 323 -39.07 31.36 4.65
C ILE A 323 -38.12 32.39 4.01
N HIS A 324 -37.73 33.45 4.73
CA HIS A 324 -36.74 34.42 4.21
C HIS A 324 -35.28 33.92 4.38
N VAL A 325 -34.99 33.10 5.39
CA VAL A 325 -33.63 32.56 5.61
C VAL A 325 -33.19 31.61 4.49
N LEU A 326 -34.12 30.90 3.84
CA LEU A 326 -33.78 30.01 2.71
C LEU A 326 -33.59 30.75 1.38
N LYS A 327 -34.22 31.93 1.20
CA LYS A 327 -34.05 32.75 -0.01
C LYS A 327 -32.83 33.66 0.07
N GLU A 328 -32.47 34.16 1.25
CA GLU A 328 -31.25 34.96 1.45
C GLU A 328 -29.97 34.10 1.32
N ASN A 329 -30.00 32.82 1.72
CA ASN A 329 -28.83 31.93 1.62
C ASN A 329 -28.54 31.40 0.20
N LEU A 330 -29.49 31.50 -0.74
CA LEU A 330 -29.29 31.09 -2.14
C LEU A 330 -28.56 32.17 -2.97
N ALA A 331 -28.62 33.44 -2.55
CA ALA A 331 -27.81 34.52 -3.11
C ALA A 331 -26.35 34.51 -2.61
N GLU A 332 -26.06 33.68 -1.62
CA GLU A 332 -24.75 33.48 -1.00
C GLU A 332 -24.00 32.24 -1.52
N PHE A 333 -24.55 31.54 -2.52
CA PHE A 333 -23.85 30.43 -3.17
C PHE A 333 -22.72 31.00 -4.04
N PRO A 334 -21.46 30.68 -3.74
CA PRO A 334 -20.34 31.28 -4.43
C PRO A 334 -20.28 30.79 -5.90
N GLU A 335 -19.88 31.67 -6.83
CA GLU A 335 -19.86 31.44 -8.30
C GLU A 335 -18.85 30.36 -8.78
N GLY A 336 -18.36 29.50 -7.88
CA GLY A 336 -17.40 28.45 -8.21
C GLY A 336 -17.12 27.50 -7.05
N LEU A 337 -16.56 26.33 -7.37
CA LEU A 337 -16.22 25.30 -6.39
C LEU A 337 -15.06 25.75 -5.47
N ASP A 338 -14.13 26.54 -6.00
CA ASP A 338 -12.97 27.06 -5.27
C ASP A 338 -13.38 28.07 -4.18
N THR A 339 -14.32 28.96 -4.51
CA THR A 339 -14.88 29.93 -3.58
C THR A 339 -15.76 29.27 -2.52
N LEU A 340 -16.44 28.17 -2.86
CA LEU A 340 -17.10 27.29 -1.88
C LEU A 340 -16.09 26.68 -0.92
N TYR A 341 -15.00 26.11 -1.42
CA TYR A 341 -13.97 25.50 -0.59
C TYR A 341 -13.22 26.52 0.29
N LYS A 342 -12.90 27.73 -0.22
CA LYS A 342 -12.34 28.82 0.61
C LYS A 342 -13.27 29.14 1.79
N ARG A 343 -14.56 29.32 1.52
CA ARG A 343 -15.56 29.58 2.57
C ARG A 343 -15.66 28.44 3.59
N MET A 344 -15.57 27.19 3.14
CA MET A 344 -15.57 26.03 4.04
C MET A 344 -14.33 26.03 4.96
N ILE A 345 -13.17 26.44 4.45
CA ILE A 345 -11.93 26.53 5.24
C ILE A 345 -12.03 27.65 6.28
N ASP A 346 -12.57 28.81 5.92
CA ASP A 346 -12.78 29.91 6.88
C ASP A 346 -13.72 29.50 8.01
N GLN A 347 -14.76 28.72 7.70
CA GLN A 347 -15.66 28.15 8.69
C GLN A 347 -14.98 27.13 9.62
N VAL A 348 -13.96 26.39 9.14
CA VAL A 348 -13.19 25.46 9.98
C VAL A 348 -12.27 26.24 10.94
N HIS A 349 -11.66 27.33 10.50
CA HIS A 349 -10.82 28.19 11.36
C HIS A 349 -11.61 28.89 12.47
N GLY A 350 -12.91 29.14 12.28
CA GLY A 350 -13.80 29.74 13.28
C GLY A 350 -14.34 28.78 14.36
N LYS A 351 -14.00 27.48 14.34
CA LYS A 351 -14.55 26.47 15.28
C LYS A 351 -13.76 26.34 16.59
N LYS A 352 -14.35 25.62 17.56
CA LYS A 352 -13.83 25.46 18.94
C LYS A 352 -12.44 24.82 19.08
N THR A 353 -11.98 24.01 18.11
CA THR A 353 -10.66 23.35 18.15
C THR A 353 -9.84 23.59 16.88
N PRO A 354 -9.45 24.85 16.60
CA PRO A 354 -8.87 25.23 15.31
C PRO A 354 -7.49 24.58 15.07
N LYS A 355 -6.71 24.34 16.14
CA LYS A 355 -5.38 23.72 16.04
C LYS A 355 -5.43 22.28 15.54
N LEU A 356 -6.27 21.42 16.15
CA LEU A 356 -6.37 20.01 15.76
C LEU A 356 -7.02 19.83 14.40
N CYS A 357 -8.03 20.64 14.04
CA CYS A 357 -8.62 20.61 12.71
C CYS A 357 -7.60 21.04 11.64
N SER A 358 -6.77 22.06 11.94
CA SER A 358 -5.69 22.48 11.05
C SER A 358 -4.64 21.37 10.87
N SER A 359 -4.18 20.75 11.95
CA SER A 359 -3.25 19.60 11.87
C SER A 359 -3.83 18.43 11.06
N LEU A 360 -5.12 18.12 11.25
CA LEU A 360 -5.82 17.08 10.52
C LEU A 360 -5.86 17.39 9.02
N LEU A 361 -6.24 18.62 8.64
CA LEU A 361 -6.28 19.05 7.24
C LEU A 361 -4.89 18.95 6.59
N ARG A 362 -3.85 19.46 7.26
CA ARG A 362 -2.46 19.41 6.79
C ARG A 362 -2.02 17.98 6.49
N ILE A 363 -2.36 17.03 7.36
CA ILE A 363 -2.01 15.62 7.17
C ILE A 363 -2.82 14.98 6.05
N LEU A 364 -4.15 15.14 6.04
CA LEU A 364 -4.99 14.48 5.05
C LEU A 364 -4.71 14.93 3.62
N VAL A 365 -4.16 16.14 3.42
CA VAL A 365 -3.70 16.59 2.09
C VAL A 365 -2.53 15.75 1.57
N VAL A 366 -1.58 15.37 2.43
CA VAL A 366 -0.32 14.72 2.03
C VAL A 366 -0.29 13.19 2.21
N VAL A 367 -1.28 12.59 2.87
CA VAL A 367 -1.31 11.13 3.03
C VAL A 367 -1.42 10.40 1.69
N TYR A 368 -0.65 9.31 1.54
CA TYR A 368 -0.64 8.48 0.33
C TYR A 368 -1.84 7.51 0.27
N GLN A 369 -2.42 7.19 1.43
CA GLN A 369 -3.63 6.38 1.54
C GLN A 369 -4.58 6.96 2.58
N PRO A 370 -5.92 6.83 2.39
CA PRO A 370 -6.92 7.20 3.39
C PRO A 370 -6.65 6.52 4.74
N PRO A 371 -6.38 7.28 5.82
CA PRO A 371 -6.10 6.70 7.12
C PRO A 371 -7.39 6.33 7.86
N SER A 372 -7.33 5.26 8.66
CA SER A 372 -8.35 4.99 9.66
C SER A 372 -8.37 6.05 10.76
N LEU A 373 -9.47 6.16 11.50
CA LEU A 373 -9.59 7.08 12.64
C LEU A 373 -8.53 6.82 13.72
N LYS A 374 -8.09 5.56 13.87
CA LYS A 374 -7.00 5.19 14.79
C LYS A 374 -5.65 5.68 14.28
N GLU A 375 -5.33 5.42 13.03
CA GLU A 375 -4.08 5.92 12.40
C GLU A 375 -4.04 7.44 12.38
N LEU A 376 -5.16 8.08 12.09
CA LEU A 376 -5.28 9.55 12.12
C LEU A 376 -5.01 10.10 13.52
N ALA A 377 -5.45 9.40 14.57
CA ALA A 377 -5.14 9.78 15.96
C ALA A 377 -3.64 9.74 16.23
N GLY A 378 -2.94 8.71 15.75
CA GLY A 378 -1.49 8.61 15.82
C GLY A 378 -0.79 9.74 15.06
N LEU A 379 -1.23 10.01 13.83
CA LEU A 379 -0.66 11.08 13.01
C LEU A 379 -0.80 12.45 13.68
N ILE A 380 -1.96 12.80 14.24
CA ILE A 380 -2.11 14.12 14.86
C ILE A 380 -1.68 14.20 16.33
N GLY A 381 -1.04 13.15 16.88
CA GLY A 381 -0.61 13.11 18.29
C GLY A 381 -1.76 13.13 19.30
N ALA A 382 -2.86 12.45 18.98
CA ALA A 382 -4.08 12.39 19.80
C ALA A 382 -4.47 10.93 20.14
N THR A 383 -3.48 10.05 20.30
CA THR A 383 -3.65 8.60 20.60
C THR A 383 -4.44 8.32 21.88
N GLU A 384 -4.35 9.21 22.87
CA GLU A 384 -5.10 9.13 24.12
C GLU A 384 -6.61 9.38 23.95
N LYS A 385 -7.03 9.99 22.83
CA LYS A 385 -8.43 10.38 22.63
C LYS A 385 -9.26 9.22 22.07
N PRO A 386 -10.50 9.02 22.55
CA PRO A 386 -11.37 8.00 22.02
C PRO A 386 -11.61 8.17 20.52
N THR A 387 -11.81 7.07 19.80
CA THR A 387 -12.14 7.09 18.36
C THR A 387 -13.38 7.94 18.04
N GLN A 388 -14.33 8.03 18.98
CA GLN A 388 -15.50 8.92 18.86
C GLN A 388 -15.11 10.41 18.83
N HIS A 389 -14.08 10.81 19.58
CA HIS A 389 -13.55 12.18 19.54
C HIS A 389 -12.91 12.47 18.18
N MET A 390 -12.17 11.52 17.62
CA MET A 390 -11.60 11.64 16.28
C MET A 390 -12.67 11.76 15.20
N ARG A 391 -13.72 10.95 15.28
CA ARG A 391 -14.89 11.04 14.39
C ARG A 391 -15.53 12.44 14.46
N LYS A 392 -15.68 12.99 15.66
CA LYS A 392 -16.22 14.34 15.85
C LYS A 392 -15.32 15.41 15.25
N LEU A 393 -13.99 15.32 15.45
CA LEU A 393 -13.02 16.24 14.85
C LEU A 393 -13.07 16.23 13.32
N VAL A 394 -13.17 15.05 12.69
CA VAL A 394 -13.30 14.94 11.22
C VAL A 394 -14.59 15.61 10.74
N ILE A 395 -15.71 15.41 11.43
CA ILE A 395 -16.99 16.08 11.12
C ILE A 395 -16.88 17.60 11.32
N GLU A 396 -16.15 18.04 12.34
CA GLU A 396 -15.89 19.46 12.59
C GLU A 396 -14.99 20.10 11.53
N CYS A 397 -14.16 19.34 10.82
CA CYS A 397 -13.41 19.82 9.64
C CYS A 397 -14.30 20.06 8.42
N GLY A 398 -15.63 19.92 8.55
CA GLY A 398 -16.61 20.26 7.53
C GLY A 398 -16.79 19.18 6.48
N SER A 399 -17.57 19.48 5.44
CA SER A 399 -17.94 18.55 4.36
C SER A 399 -16.78 18.23 3.40
N PHE A 400 -15.53 18.36 3.82
CA PHE A 400 -14.37 17.91 3.03
C PHE A 400 -14.21 16.39 3.08
N PHE A 401 -14.63 15.78 4.19
CA PHE A 401 -14.38 14.39 4.48
C PHE A 401 -15.65 13.60 4.74
N THR A 402 -15.59 12.31 4.41
CA THR A 402 -16.57 11.30 4.80
C THR A 402 -15.87 10.15 5.51
N ILE A 403 -16.59 9.46 6.40
CA ILE A 403 -16.06 8.33 7.15
C ILE A 403 -16.82 7.08 6.75
N LYS A 404 -16.12 6.08 6.22
CA LYS A 404 -16.66 4.77 5.87
C LYS A 404 -15.78 3.70 6.51
N ASP A 405 -16.39 2.77 7.25
CA ASP A 405 -15.69 1.67 7.92
C ASP A 405 -14.49 2.14 8.77
N ASP A 406 -14.69 3.24 9.52
CA ASP A 406 -13.65 3.95 10.29
C ASP A 406 -12.47 4.51 9.49
N VAL A 407 -12.56 4.57 8.16
CA VAL A 407 -11.56 5.19 7.26
C VAL A 407 -12.04 6.56 6.77
N VAL A 408 -11.13 7.54 6.76
CA VAL A 408 -11.42 8.93 6.40
C VAL A 408 -11.07 9.17 4.93
N TYR A 409 -12.09 9.50 4.13
CA TYR A 409 -11.95 9.80 2.70
C TYR A 409 -12.28 11.25 2.40
N PHE A 410 -11.69 11.83 1.36
CA PHE A 410 -12.22 13.04 0.76
C PHE A 410 -13.56 12.74 0.10
N ILE A 411 -14.53 13.67 0.21
CA ILE A 411 -15.81 13.53 -0.49
C ILE A 411 -15.62 13.52 -2.01
N HIS A 412 -14.65 14.29 -2.52
CA HIS A 412 -14.31 14.33 -3.95
C HIS A 412 -12.83 14.66 -4.15
N GLN A 413 -12.22 14.16 -5.23
CA GLN A 413 -10.80 14.41 -5.56
C GLN A 413 -10.50 15.91 -5.73
N SER A 414 -11.43 16.67 -6.31
CA SER A 414 -11.27 18.13 -6.47
C SER A 414 -11.08 18.89 -5.15
N ALA A 415 -11.61 18.36 -4.03
CA ALA A 415 -11.38 18.96 -2.71
C ALA A 415 -9.92 18.79 -2.27
N LYS A 416 -9.33 17.61 -2.53
CA LYS A 416 -7.91 17.35 -2.25
C LYS A 416 -7.02 18.20 -3.16
N ASP A 417 -7.34 18.27 -4.45
CA ASP A 417 -6.57 19.05 -5.43
C ASP A 417 -6.60 20.54 -5.09
N PHE A 418 -7.78 21.06 -4.74
CA PHE A 418 -7.94 22.45 -4.29
C PHE A 418 -7.09 22.74 -3.06
N LEU A 419 -7.21 21.93 -2.00
CA LEU A 419 -6.43 22.10 -0.77
C LEU A 419 -4.91 22.01 -1.02
N SER A 420 -4.49 21.17 -1.98
CA SER A 420 -3.08 21.01 -2.36
C SER A 420 -2.52 22.24 -3.08
N GLN A 421 -3.35 23.01 -3.79
CA GLN A 421 -2.92 24.21 -4.53
C GLN A 421 -2.75 25.44 -3.64
N ILE A 422 -3.51 25.51 -2.55
CA ILE A 422 -3.60 26.70 -1.69
C ILE A 422 -2.89 26.52 -0.34
N THR A 423 -2.08 25.46 -0.18
CA THR A 423 -1.38 25.19 1.10
C THR A 423 -0.53 26.38 1.55
N LYS A 424 0.15 27.02 0.59
CA LYS A 424 0.99 28.20 0.83
C LYS A 424 0.17 29.43 1.23
N GLU A 425 -1.03 29.60 0.66
CA GLU A 425 -1.95 30.69 1.00
C GLU A 425 -2.57 30.52 2.39
N ILE A 426 -2.92 29.28 2.77
CA ILE A 426 -3.64 29.01 4.03
C ILE A 426 -2.69 28.84 5.22
N TRP A 427 -1.63 28.06 5.03
CA TRP A 427 -0.77 27.61 6.12
C TRP A 427 0.62 28.23 6.10
N ASN A 428 0.92 29.10 5.12
CA ASN A 428 2.27 29.60 4.85
C ASN A 428 3.30 28.47 4.68
N GLU A 429 2.86 27.30 4.20
CA GLU A 429 3.67 26.09 4.07
C GLU A 429 3.54 25.52 2.65
N GLU A 430 4.68 25.17 2.06
CA GLU A 430 4.73 24.42 0.80
C GLU A 430 4.48 22.93 1.06
N MET A 431 4.17 22.17 -0.01
CA MET A 431 3.93 20.73 0.09
C MET A 431 5.09 19.95 0.75
N THR A 432 6.33 20.38 0.51
CA THR A 432 7.53 19.83 1.17
C THR A 432 7.47 20.02 2.70
N GLY A 433 6.98 21.17 3.15
CA GLY A 433 6.75 21.47 4.57
C GLY A 433 5.67 20.61 5.20
N LEU A 434 4.57 20.35 4.48
CA LEU A 434 3.52 19.43 4.94
C LEU A 434 4.03 17.98 5.01
N HIS A 435 4.80 17.52 4.03
CA HIS A 435 5.46 16.21 4.08
C HIS A 435 6.45 16.11 5.24
N ARG A 436 7.17 17.19 5.56
CA ARG A 436 8.02 17.25 6.75
C ARG A 436 7.22 17.05 8.05
N ILE A 437 6.08 17.75 8.19
CA ILE A 437 5.20 17.58 9.35
C ILE A 437 4.71 16.14 9.43
N ALA A 438 4.26 15.56 8.31
CA ALA A 438 3.81 14.18 8.25
C ALA A 438 4.92 13.19 8.63
N PHE A 439 6.15 13.40 8.16
CA PHE A 439 7.30 12.58 8.54
C PHE A 439 7.55 12.60 10.05
N LEU A 440 7.64 13.79 10.66
CA LEU A 440 7.87 13.93 12.10
C LEU A 440 6.74 13.28 12.92
N GLN A 441 5.50 13.46 12.49
CA GLN A 441 4.34 12.84 13.12
C GLN A 441 4.33 11.31 12.98
N THR A 442 4.70 10.77 11.82
CA THR A 442 4.84 9.32 11.66
C THR A 442 5.95 8.74 12.53
N LEU A 443 7.08 9.43 12.67
CA LEU A 443 8.17 9.03 13.57
C LEU A 443 7.72 9.05 15.03
N GLN A 444 7.07 10.13 15.47
CA GLN A 444 6.57 10.26 16.82
C GLN A 444 5.58 9.14 17.14
N ALA A 445 4.59 8.91 16.27
CA ALA A 445 3.60 7.85 16.44
C ALA A 445 4.26 6.47 16.61
N MET A 446 5.27 6.16 15.79
CA MET A 446 6.00 4.89 15.90
C MET A 446 6.86 4.82 17.17
N ASN A 447 7.51 5.91 17.58
CA ASN A 447 8.32 5.93 18.81
C ASN A 447 7.48 5.72 20.07
N GLU A 448 6.26 6.24 20.10
CA GLU A 448 5.34 6.11 21.22
C GLU A 448 4.65 4.73 21.28
N THR A 449 4.48 4.06 20.14
CA THR A 449 3.72 2.80 20.05
C THR A 449 4.57 1.54 19.91
N LEU A 450 5.69 1.59 19.19
CA LEU A 450 6.49 0.40 18.90
C LEU A 450 7.33 -0.02 20.10
N HIS A 451 7.07 -1.22 20.61
CA HIS A 451 7.83 -1.86 21.67
C HIS A 451 8.07 -3.34 21.35
N TYR A 452 9.00 -3.96 22.08
CA TYR A 452 9.27 -5.39 21.96
C TYR A 452 8.00 -6.23 22.19
N ASN A 453 7.79 -7.22 21.33
CA ASN A 453 6.67 -8.15 21.43
C ASN A 453 5.31 -7.45 21.36
N MET A 454 5.06 -6.77 20.23
CA MET A 454 3.90 -5.92 19.99
C MET A 454 2.57 -6.58 20.31
N TYR A 455 2.42 -7.88 20.02
CA TYR A 455 1.20 -8.66 20.21
C TYR A 455 1.31 -9.69 21.36
N GLU A 456 2.31 -9.55 22.24
CA GLU A 456 2.52 -10.42 23.41
C GLU A 456 2.54 -11.93 23.07
N ILE A 457 3.20 -12.29 21.97
CA ILE A 457 3.27 -13.66 21.46
C ILE A 457 4.17 -14.48 22.38
N GLU A 458 3.66 -15.59 22.92
CA GLU A 458 4.39 -16.46 23.85
C GLU A 458 5.52 -17.26 23.16
N ASN A 459 5.30 -17.68 21.91
CA ASN A 459 6.24 -18.53 21.16
C ASN A 459 6.79 -17.82 19.92
N SER A 460 8.09 -17.52 19.94
CA SER A 460 8.82 -16.82 18.88
C SER A 460 8.91 -17.57 17.54
N GLY A 461 8.55 -18.86 17.50
CA GLY A 461 8.45 -19.66 16.28
C GLY A 461 7.08 -19.64 15.58
N THR A 462 6.11 -18.87 16.10
CA THR A 462 4.75 -18.81 15.55
C THR A 462 4.75 -18.13 14.18
N LEU A 463 4.15 -18.78 13.18
CA LEU A 463 3.95 -18.17 11.87
C LEU A 463 3.00 -16.98 12.00
N VAL A 464 3.34 -15.83 11.40
CA VAL A 464 2.54 -14.61 11.41
C VAL A 464 1.08 -14.88 11.02
N ASP A 465 0.84 -15.72 10.01
CA ASP A 465 -0.51 -16.05 9.53
C ASP A 465 -1.41 -16.71 10.59
N LYS A 466 -0.80 -17.21 11.68
CA LYS A 466 -1.48 -17.85 12.81
C LYS A 466 -1.62 -16.94 14.03
N VAL A 467 -1.10 -15.71 13.98
CA VAL A 467 -1.17 -14.76 15.09
C VAL A 467 -2.48 -13.95 14.98
N PRO A 468 -3.42 -14.09 15.92
CA PRO A 468 -4.63 -13.27 15.91
C PRO A 468 -4.30 -11.81 16.26
N ILE A 469 -5.01 -10.85 15.66
CA ILE A 469 -4.88 -9.44 16.00
C ILE A 469 -5.52 -9.21 17.39
N PRO A 470 -4.78 -8.73 18.40
CA PRO A 470 -5.35 -8.45 19.72
C PRO A 470 -6.44 -7.37 19.67
N TYR A 471 -7.37 -7.39 20.62
CA TYR A 471 -8.34 -6.32 20.81
C TYR A 471 -8.12 -5.61 22.15
N PRO A 472 -7.86 -4.28 22.15
CA PRO A 472 -7.68 -3.41 20.98
C PRO A 472 -6.36 -3.68 20.25
N ASP A 473 -6.33 -3.46 18.92
CA ASP A 473 -5.12 -3.62 18.10
C ASP A 473 -4.03 -2.62 18.51
N PRO A 474 -2.89 -3.08 19.10
CA PRO A 474 -1.81 -2.20 19.56
C PRO A 474 -1.15 -1.41 18.43
N LEU A 475 -1.14 -1.95 17.20
CA LEU A 475 -0.55 -1.29 16.03
C LEU A 475 -1.47 -0.23 15.43
N GLY A 476 -2.77 -0.23 15.79
CA GLY A 476 -3.79 0.63 15.20
C GLY A 476 -3.38 2.09 15.01
N PRO A 477 -2.73 2.75 15.99
CA PRO A 477 -2.32 4.16 15.84
C PRO A 477 -1.14 4.40 14.88
N CYS A 478 -0.29 3.41 14.62
CA CYS A 478 0.94 3.59 13.84
C CYS A 478 1.02 2.74 12.57
N ARG A 479 -0.04 2.01 12.19
CA ARG A 479 -0.09 1.19 10.97
C ARG A 479 0.28 1.97 9.71
N TYR A 480 -0.36 3.12 9.48
CA TYR A 480 -0.01 4.04 8.40
C TYR A 480 1.47 4.46 8.48
N SER A 481 1.91 4.88 9.67
CA SER A 481 3.27 5.35 9.91
C SER A 481 4.32 4.29 9.56
N CYS A 482 4.09 3.02 9.94
CA CYS A 482 5.00 1.91 9.65
C CYS A 482 5.24 1.70 8.15
N VAL A 483 4.28 2.07 7.30
CA VAL A 483 4.35 1.87 5.84
C VAL A 483 4.80 3.14 5.10
N TYR A 484 4.50 4.33 5.60
CA TYR A 484 4.62 5.57 4.80
C TYR A 484 5.63 6.60 5.31
N TRP A 485 6.21 6.42 6.50
CA TRP A 485 7.13 7.41 7.09
C TRP A 485 8.29 7.82 6.16
N LEU A 486 8.99 6.86 5.54
CA LEU A 486 10.10 7.16 4.62
C LEU A 486 9.67 7.83 3.33
N TYR A 487 8.44 7.61 2.86
CA TYR A 487 7.94 8.31 1.67
C TYR A 487 7.79 9.81 1.95
N HIS A 488 7.23 10.16 3.12
CA HIS A 488 7.16 11.55 3.58
C HIS A 488 8.54 12.17 3.78
N PHE A 489 9.52 11.40 4.28
CA PHE A 489 10.92 11.85 4.34
C PHE A 489 11.45 12.25 2.96
N PHE A 490 11.35 11.36 1.96
CA PHE A 490 11.88 11.65 0.62
C PHE A 490 11.23 12.87 -0.02
N ASP A 491 9.91 13.04 0.13
CA ASP A 491 9.19 14.18 -0.45
C ASP A 491 9.45 15.49 0.32
N SER A 492 9.85 15.41 1.59
CA SER A 492 10.28 16.57 2.36
C SER A 492 11.69 17.08 1.98
N CYS A 493 12.58 16.20 1.51
CA CYS A 493 13.98 16.52 1.24
C CYS A 493 14.26 17.07 -0.17
N GLN A 494 13.24 17.39 -0.97
CA GLN A 494 13.43 17.76 -2.39
C GLN A 494 14.09 19.15 -2.60
N ASN A 495 14.02 20.09 -1.63
CA ASN A 495 14.33 21.51 -1.89
C ASN A 495 15.27 22.25 -0.90
N SER A 496 15.81 21.66 0.18
CA SER A 496 16.69 22.41 1.14
C SER A 496 17.75 21.54 1.87
N SER A 497 18.96 22.08 2.07
CA SER A 497 20.13 21.35 2.62
C SER A 497 20.27 21.42 4.16
N SER A 498 19.85 22.52 4.79
CA SER A 498 20.00 22.71 6.25
C SER A 498 18.94 21.98 7.07
N GLU A 499 17.68 21.98 6.63
CA GLU A 499 16.56 21.34 7.34
C GLU A 499 16.61 19.81 7.22
N CYS A 500 17.26 19.32 6.15
CA CYS A 500 17.51 17.89 5.95
C CYS A 500 18.34 17.27 7.10
N VAL A 501 19.21 18.05 7.75
CA VAL A 501 20.08 17.58 8.85
C VAL A 501 19.27 17.14 10.07
N GLU A 502 18.22 17.88 10.45
CA GLU A 502 17.38 17.52 11.60
C GLU A 502 16.52 16.27 11.32
N LEU A 503 15.95 16.20 10.12
CA LEU A 503 15.17 15.05 9.67
C LEU A 503 16.02 13.79 9.58
N LEU A 504 17.26 13.93 9.09
CA LEU A 504 18.24 12.86 9.05
C LEU A 504 18.63 12.38 10.45
N SER A 505 18.82 13.30 11.40
CA SER A 505 19.08 12.91 12.79
C SER A 505 17.94 12.06 13.35
N GLY A 506 16.68 12.51 13.20
CA GLY A 506 15.50 11.76 13.63
C GLY A 506 15.38 10.37 12.97
N LEU A 507 15.65 10.30 11.66
CA LEU A 507 15.69 9.04 10.90
C LEU A 507 16.75 8.08 11.44
N ILE A 508 17.98 8.57 11.66
CA ILE A 508 19.09 7.74 12.13
C ILE A 508 18.82 7.23 13.55
N THR A 509 18.32 8.09 14.43
CA THR A 509 17.94 7.70 15.80
C THR A 509 16.87 6.63 15.78
N PHE A 510 15.81 6.79 14.97
CA PHE A 510 14.77 5.78 14.82
C PHE A 510 15.33 4.43 14.34
N ILE A 511 16.19 4.43 13.32
CA ILE A 511 16.80 3.19 12.81
C ILE A 511 17.69 2.55 13.88
N LYS A 512 18.43 3.32 14.67
CA LYS A 512 19.27 2.78 15.74
C LYS A 512 18.46 2.15 16.87
N GLU A 513 17.34 2.77 17.25
CA GLU A 513 16.62 2.41 18.47
C GLU A 513 15.40 1.52 18.24
N ARG A 514 14.71 1.66 17.11
CA ARG A 514 13.38 1.08 16.86
C ARG A 514 13.29 0.19 15.63
N PHE A 515 14.37 0.01 14.87
CA PHE A 515 14.35 -0.75 13.61
C PHE A 515 13.83 -2.18 13.74
N VAL A 516 14.21 -2.89 14.81
CA VAL A 516 13.74 -4.28 15.03
C VAL A 516 12.24 -4.31 15.34
N TYR A 517 11.74 -3.38 16.15
CA TYR A 517 10.31 -3.29 16.46
C TYR A 517 9.48 -2.88 15.23
N TRP A 518 10.06 -2.04 14.36
CA TRP A 518 9.47 -1.71 13.07
C TRP A 518 9.39 -2.92 12.14
N LEU A 519 10.44 -3.75 12.07
CA LEU A 519 10.40 -5.01 11.32
C LEU A 519 9.38 -6.00 11.90
N GLU A 520 9.27 -6.08 13.22
CA GLU A 520 8.25 -6.88 13.91
C GLU A 520 6.84 -6.43 13.50
N ALA A 521 6.55 -5.13 13.58
CA ALA A 521 5.27 -4.55 13.17
C ALA A 521 4.94 -4.85 11.70
N LEU A 522 5.91 -4.67 10.80
CA LEU A 522 5.74 -5.01 9.38
C LEU A 522 5.49 -6.50 9.17
N SER A 523 6.12 -7.37 9.96
CA SER A 523 5.88 -8.81 9.94
C SER A 523 4.44 -9.12 10.33
N LEU A 524 3.98 -8.60 11.48
CA LEU A 524 2.61 -8.77 12.00
C LEU A 524 1.54 -8.24 11.04
N MET A 525 1.86 -7.19 10.27
CA MET A 525 0.97 -6.63 9.25
C MET A 525 1.01 -7.39 7.90
N GLY A 526 1.92 -8.35 7.72
CA GLY A 526 2.15 -9.00 6.42
C GLY A 526 2.74 -8.05 5.37
N LYS A 527 3.50 -7.04 5.80
CA LYS A 527 4.02 -5.94 4.96
C LYS A 527 5.55 -5.89 4.85
N ILE A 528 6.23 -7.01 5.13
CA ILE A 528 7.70 -7.13 4.95
C ILE A 528 8.18 -6.72 3.54
N PRO A 529 7.52 -7.12 2.44
CA PRO A 529 7.94 -6.70 1.10
C PRO A 529 7.99 -5.17 0.93
N GLN A 530 7.03 -4.44 1.52
CA GLN A 530 7.02 -2.98 1.51
C GLN A 530 8.21 -2.41 2.31
N GLY A 531 8.52 -3.02 3.47
CA GLY A 531 9.72 -2.71 4.25
C GLY A 531 11.03 -2.81 3.45
N VAL A 532 11.20 -3.91 2.71
CA VAL A 532 12.38 -4.13 1.86
C VAL A 532 12.50 -3.06 0.79
N LEU A 533 11.40 -2.74 0.09
CA LEU A 533 11.38 -1.70 -0.94
C LEU A 533 11.72 -0.31 -0.36
N MET A 534 11.21 0.01 0.83
CA MET A 534 11.54 1.27 1.51
C MET A 534 13.02 1.35 1.87
N MET A 535 13.61 0.27 2.40
CA MET A 535 15.03 0.23 2.76
C MET A 535 15.94 0.28 1.53
N GLU A 536 15.54 -0.36 0.42
CA GLU A 536 16.25 -0.25 -0.85
C GLU A 536 16.22 1.20 -1.38
N LYS A 537 15.06 1.86 -1.32
CA LYS A 537 14.93 3.27 -1.70
C LYS A 537 15.78 4.18 -0.81
N LEU A 538 15.80 3.94 0.51
CA LEU A 538 16.64 4.68 1.45
C LEU A 538 18.12 4.50 1.16
N LYS A 539 18.56 3.26 0.86
CA LYS A 539 19.93 2.97 0.47
C LYS A 539 20.33 3.75 -0.79
N ASN A 540 19.49 3.72 -1.83
CA ASN A 540 19.75 4.42 -3.08
C ASN A 540 19.81 5.95 -2.86
N TRP A 541 18.89 6.48 -2.06
CA TRP A 541 18.90 7.89 -1.68
C TRP A 541 20.18 8.26 -0.92
N ALA A 542 20.61 7.46 0.06
CA ALA A 542 21.81 7.69 0.84
C ALA A 542 23.09 7.65 -0.01
N THR A 543 23.17 6.77 -1.01
CA THR A 543 24.33 6.72 -1.93
C THR A 543 24.45 7.95 -2.84
N GLY A 544 23.35 8.66 -3.10
CA GLY A 544 23.35 9.91 -3.85
C GLY A 544 23.58 11.16 -2.99
N PHE A 545 23.65 11.02 -1.66
CA PHE A 545 23.67 12.15 -0.73
C PHE A 545 25.12 12.53 -0.35
N PRO A 546 25.51 13.82 -0.42
CA PRO A 546 26.92 14.22 -0.27
C PRO A 546 27.47 13.96 1.14
N PRO A 547 28.70 13.39 1.27
CA PRO A 547 29.29 12.98 2.55
C PRO A 547 29.37 14.08 3.64
N LYS A 548 29.49 15.35 3.24
CA LYS A 548 29.62 16.48 4.17
C LYS A 548 28.42 16.64 5.10
N HIS A 549 27.22 16.29 4.64
CA HIS A 549 26.01 16.40 5.47
C HIS A 549 25.91 15.26 6.48
N PHE A 550 26.39 14.05 6.14
CA PHE A 550 26.50 12.95 7.10
C PHE A 550 27.45 13.30 8.25
N MET A 551 28.59 13.96 7.96
CA MET A 551 29.52 14.42 8.99
C MET A 551 28.91 15.47 9.93
N MET A 552 28.06 16.38 9.42
CA MET A 552 27.33 17.34 10.24
C MET A 552 26.29 16.65 11.16
N VAL A 553 25.62 15.61 10.66
CA VAL A 553 24.67 14.82 11.45
C VAL A 553 25.39 13.99 12.52
N GLU A 554 26.54 13.38 12.20
CA GLU A 554 27.36 12.66 13.18
C GLU A 554 27.83 13.57 14.31
N GLY A 555 28.31 14.79 13.98
CA GLY A 555 28.69 15.78 14.99
C GLY A 555 27.52 16.14 15.92
N LYS A 556 26.32 16.39 15.35
CA LYS A 556 25.12 16.71 16.15
C LYS A 556 24.70 15.55 17.05
N LEU A 557 24.70 14.31 16.56
CA LEU A 557 24.38 13.13 17.36
C LEU A 557 25.37 12.92 18.52
N GLN A 558 26.64 13.27 18.32
CA GLN A 558 27.68 13.16 19.33
C GLN A 558 27.56 14.26 20.39
N ASP A 559 27.18 15.48 20.00
CA ASP A 559 26.87 16.58 20.91
C ASP A 559 25.60 16.30 21.74
N ASP A 560 24.53 15.79 21.11
CA ASP A 560 23.29 15.41 21.81
C ASP A 560 23.55 14.30 22.85
N GLN A 561 24.42 13.32 22.53
CA GLN A 561 24.84 12.28 23.48
C GLN A 561 25.71 12.79 24.63
N ASN A 562 26.53 13.82 24.39
CA ASN A 562 27.35 14.45 25.43
C ASN A 562 26.53 15.38 26.34
N THR A 563 25.42 15.93 25.83
CA THR A 563 24.52 16.80 26.60
C THR A 563 23.51 16.01 27.44
N ALA A 564 23.26 14.75 27.10
CA ALA A 564 22.37 13.83 27.82
C ALA A 564 23.07 12.98 28.90
N ARG A 565 24.40 13.09 29.05
CA ARG A 565 25.19 12.53 30.16
C ARG A 565 25.49 13.61 31.18
#